data_AF-A0A095AZK1-F1
#
_entry.id   AF-A0A095AZK1-F1
#
_cell.length_a   1.000
_cell.length_b   1.000
_cell.length_c   1.000
_cell.angle_alpha   90.00
_cell.angle_beta   90.00
_cell.angle_gamma   90.00
#
_symmetry.space_group_name_H-M   'P 1'
#
loop_
_entity.id
_entity.type
_entity.pdbx_description
1 polymer ?
#
loop_
_entity_poly.entity_id
_entity_poly.type
_entity_poly.pdbx_seq_one_letter_code
_entity_poly.pdbx_strand_id
1 'polypeptide(L)'
;MSVLQVTRDDDKNRIRKAYHEMARKHHPDRQKTSEDKIKAEERFRLINTAYEILSDPEQRTEYDYMLDNPDQMYYHYYRYYRRRVSTKVDVRLVIISILLIISSIQYAGQWTSYNHALTYLLKDPKHRAKAKQIAIADGRLNISKYEVGRRLTRDELKEREEQLLRDILKETVELRGDCCRPSLKRVLLVRILFFPWTCYIWLRWMLYWVVKYWILRREYDEEARIFITRRRLKINESEWDYAGEEQQAKYLSQKLWINENYQKFLADQQEANRIRAAEDTDLKRYRRYTKLMNENKLLRNKLILGVTGSVAAIKIPCLIEKLLEIGFEVRLVVTDNSLNFFSVDTVSVPVYKDIDEWTRWKKRGDPVLHIELRNWADILLVAPLSANTMAKVAYGLADNLLTTLVRAWWFPNEQNIIHKPVYFAPAMNTLMWQHPFTHEQIERLVGRLHWKCIDPVQKTLICGETGIGAMAEVSDIVNCLKQELNKNLF
;
A
#
# COMPACT_ATOMS: atom_id res chain seq x y z
N MET A 1 -18.59 -42.17 23.95
CA MET A 1 -19.18 -43.21 24.83
C MET A 1 -19.15 -44.61 24.20
N SER A 2 -19.71 -44.81 23.00
CA SER A 2 -19.72 -46.12 22.30
C SER A 2 -18.33 -46.76 22.06
N VAL A 3 -17.31 -45.94 21.79
CA VAL A 3 -15.93 -46.40 21.54
C VAL A 3 -15.30 -47.07 22.77
N LEU A 4 -15.56 -46.54 23.97
CA LEU A 4 -15.05 -47.05 25.24
C LEU A 4 -16.05 -47.98 25.96
N GLN A 5 -17.23 -48.20 25.38
CA GLN A 5 -18.31 -49.01 25.99
C GLN A 5 -18.71 -48.52 27.40
N VAL A 6 -18.81 -47.20 27.54
CA VAL A 6 -19.22 -46.52 28.79
C VAL A 6 -20.49 -45.71 28.58
N THR A 7 -21.23 -45.50 29.66
CA THR A 7 -22.50 -44.76 29.76
C THR A 7 -22.29 -43.35 30.33
N ARG A 8 -23.34 -42.52 30.27
CA ARG A 8 -23.33 -41.14 30.83
C ARG A 8 -23.17 -41.11 32.34
N ASP A 9 -23.54 -42.18 33.04
CA ASP A 9 -23.50 -42.25 34.50
C ASP A 9 -22.20 -42.88 35.02
N ASP A 10 -21.31 -43.33 34.13
CA ASP A 10 -20.07 -43.99 34.55
C ASP A 10 -19.07 -43.00 35.18
N ASP A 11 -18.55 -43.37 36.34
CA ASP A 11 -17.52 -42.60 37.05
C ASP A 11 -16.19 -42.55 36.28
N LYS A 12 -15.38 -41.53 36.60
CA LYS A 12 -14.03 -41.36 36.03
C LYS A 12 -13.16 -42.61 36.16
N ASN A 13 -13.28 -43.34 37.26
CA ASN A 13 -12.56 -44.59 37.49
C ASN A 13 -13.00 -45.70 36.53
N ARG A 14 -14.30 -45.79 36.24
CA ARG A 14 -14.84 -46.75 35.28
C ARG A 14 -14.39 -46.44 33.86
N ILE A 15 -14.39 -45.16 33.48
CA ILE A 15 -13.90 -44.67 32.17
C ILE A 15 -12.41 -44.99 31.99
N ARG A 16 -11.59 -44.74 33.02
CA ARG A 16 -10.16 -45.09 33.00
C ARG A 16 -9.93 -46.60 32.84
N LYS A 17 -10.68 -47.42 33.56
CA LYS A 17 -10.59 -48.89 33.45
C LYS A 17 -10.98 -49.37 32.04
N ALA A 18 -12.08 -48.86 31.51
CA ALA A 18 -12.54 -49.16 30.16
C ALA A 18 -11.54 -48.73 29.07
N TYR A 19 -10.89 -47.59 29.24
CA TYR A 19 -9.78 -47.16 28.37
C TYR A 19 -8.64 -48.18 28.36
N HIS A 20 -8.15 -48.61 29.53
CA HIS A 20 -7.06 -49.58 29.60
C HIS A 20 -7.44 -50.94 28.97
N GLU A 21 -8.68 -51.41 29.19
CA GLU A 21 -9.20 -52.64 28.58
C GLU A 21 -9.23 -52.54 27.04
N MET A 22 -9.78 -51.45 26.51
CA MET A 22 -9.92 -51.22 25.06
C MET A 22 -8.58 -50.93 24.38
N ALA A 23 -7.72 -50.14 25.00
CA ALA A 23 -6.36 -49.85 24.53
C ALA A 23 -5.53 -51.14 24.46
N ARG A 24 -5.63 -52.02 25.46
CA ARG A 24 -4.95 -53.31 25.46
C ARG A 24 -5.48 -54.25 24.38
N LYS A 25 -6.78 -54.20 24.06
CA LYS A 25 -7.41 -55.04 23.03
C LYS A 25 -7.08 -54.59 21.61
N HIS A 26 -7.04 -53.28 21.37
CA HIS A 26 -6.84 -52.68 20.06
C HIS A 26 -5.42 -52.11 19.86
N HIS A 27 -4.43 -52.60 20.62
CA HIS A 27 -3.05 -52.19 20.44
C HIS A 27 -2.47 -52.72 19.11
N PRO A 28 -1.83 -51.88 18.27
CA PRO A 28 -1.29 -52.29 16.97
C PRO A 28 -0.32 -53.48 17.06
N ASP A 29 0.56 -53.49 18.06
CA ASP A 29 1.57 -54.56 18.24
C ASP A 29 0.99 -55.94 18.56
N ARG A 30 -0.29 -56.03 18.91
CA ARG A 30 -0.96 -57.31 19.21
C ARG A 30 -1.61 -57.93 17.98
N GLN A 31 -1.64 -57.22 16.85
CA GLN A 31 -2.21 -57.70 15.60
C GLN A 31 -1.15 -58.39 14.73
N LYS A 32 -1.52 -59.52 14.14
CA LYS A 32 -0.60 -60.37 13.36
C LYS A 32 -0.47 -59.90 11.91
N THR A 33 -1.57 -59.47 11.31
CA THR A 33 -1.66 -59.08 9.88
C THR A 33 -1.40 -57.59 9.70
N SER A 34 -0.78 -57.20 8.58
CA SER A 34 -0.55 -55.78 8.25
C SER A 34 -1.86 -54.98 8.17
N GLU A 35 -2.91 -55.56 7.58
CA GLU A 35 -4.24 -54.92 7.50
C GLU A 35 -4.89 -54.73 8.88
N ASP A 36 -4.75 -55.71 9.76
CA ASP A 36 -5.31 -55.64 11.12
C ASP A 36 -4.56 -54.62 11.98
N LYS A 37 -3.27 -54.41 11.73
CA LYS A 37 -2.47 -53.35 12.38
C LYS A 37 -2.99 -51.96 12.02
N ILE A 38 -3.29 -51.71 10.74
CA ILE A 38 -3.83 -50.43 10.27
C ILE A 38 -5.20 -50.17 10.92
N LYS A 39 -6.11 -51.17 10.92
CA LYS A 39 -7.42 -51.06 11.57
C LYS A 39 -7.32 -50.85 13.08
N ALA A 40 -6.36 -51.52 13.74
CA ALA A 40 -6.10 -51.35 15.16
C ALA A 40 -5.56 -49.95 15.46
N GLU A 41 -4.70 -49.39 14.62
CA GLU A 41 -4.18 -48.03 14.78
C GLU A 41 -5.30 -46.98 14.68
N GLU A 42 -6.18 -47.08 13.68
CA GLU A 42 -7.35 -46.21 13.55
C GLU A 42 -8.26 -46.31 14.78
N ARG A 43 -8.52 -47.54 15.24
CA ARG A 43 -9.35 -47.77 16.43
C ARG A 43 -8.69 -47.23 17.69
N PHE A 44 -7.37 -47.36 17.81
CA PHE A 44 -6.60 -46.84 18.94
C PHE A 44 -6.61 -45.32 19.01
N ARG A 45 -6.53 -44.63 17.86
CA ARG A 45 -6.71 -43.17 17.79
C ARG A 45 -8.08 -42.75 18.32
N LEU A 46 -9.15 -43.42 17.90
CA LEU A 46 -10.51 -43.14 18.39
C LEU A 46 -10.64 -43.40 19.90
N ILE A 47 -10.01 -44.45 20.43
CA ILE A 47 -9.99 -44.78 21.86
C ILE A 47 -9.30 -43.67 22.66
N ASN A 48 -8.17 -43.16 22.17
CA ASN A 48 -7.46 -42.04 22.81
C ASN A 48 -8.29 -40.77 22.82
N THR A 49 -8.86 -40.38 21.68
CA THR A 49 -9.73 -39.19 21.58
C THR A 49 -10.95 -39.31 22.49
N ALA A 50 -11.57 -40.50 22.56
CA ALA A 50 -12.70 -40.74 23.45
C ALA A 50 -12.31 -40.61 24.92
N TYR A 51 -11.12 -41.07 25.32
CA TYR A 51 -10.63 -40.93 26.69
C TYR A 51 -10.29 -39.48 27.02
N GLU A 52 -9.62 -38.75 26.12
CA GLU A 52 -9.32 -37.31 26.31
C GLU A 52 -10.58 -36.51 26.62
N ILE A 53 -11.62 -36.64 25.78
CA ILE A 53 -12.88 -35.91 25.94
C ILE A 53 -13.62 -36.31 27.22
N LEU A 54 -13.68 -37.61 27.54
CA LEU A 54 -14.47 -38.10 28.68
C LEU A 54 -13.72 -38.01 30.03
N SER A 55 -12.40 -37.82 30.02
CA SER A 55 -11.58 -37.73 31.23
C SER A 55 -11.59 -36.34 31.88
N ASP A 56 -11.84 -35.29 31.08
CA ASP A 56 -11.98 -33.90 31.50
C ASP A 56 -13.47 -33.60 31.81
N PRO A 57 -13.83 -33.24 33.05
CA PRO A 57 -15.22 -32.97 33.43
C PRO A 57 -15.92 -31.91 32.58
N GLU A 58 -15.20 -30.87 32.17
CA GLU A 58 -15.80 -29.79 31.39
C GLU A 58 -16.01 -30.21 29.92
N GLN A 59 -15.09 -31.00 29.36
CA GLN A 59 -15.27 -31.57 28.00
C GLN A 59 -16.35 -32.63 27.96
N ARG A 60 -16.48 -33.43 29.02
CA ARG A 60 -17.59 -34.38 29.17
C ARG A 60 -18.93 -33.65 29.20
N THR A 61 -19.04 -32.59 29.98
CA THR A 61 -20.26 -31.76 30.05
C THR A 61 -20.61 -31.16 28.69
N GLU A 62 -19.62 -30.66 27.95
CA GLU A 62 -19.83 -30.13 26.59
C GLU A 62 -20.21 -31.22 25.59
N TYR A 63 -19.60 -32.40 25.68
CA TYR A 63 -19.94 -33.55 24.85
C TYR A 63 -21.37 -34.01 25.11
N ASP A 64 -21.79 -34.07 26.37
CA ASP A 64 -23.15 -34.43 26.75
C ASP A 64 -24.16 -33.37 26.25
N TYR A 65 -23.84 -32.08 26.41
CA TYR A 65 -24.64 -30.98 25.84
C TYR A 65 -24.77 -31.06 24.31
N MET A 66 -23.70 -31.44 23.61
CA MET A 66 -23.68 -31.63 22.16
C MET A 66 -24.59 -32.78 21.74
N LEU A 67 -24.59 -33.88 22.50
CA LEU A 67 -25.49 -35.01 22.25
C LEU A 67 -26.96 -34.64 22.46
N ASP A 68 -27.24 -33.77 23.44
CA ASP A 68 -28.61 -33.34 23.77
C ASP A 68 -29.13 -32.25 22.81
N ASN A 69 -28.26 -31.49 22.15
CA ASN A 69 -28.62 -30.38 21.26
C ASN A 69 -27.94 -30.48 19.89
N PRO A 70 -28.21 -31.53 19.08
CA PRO A 70 -27.48 -31.78 17.83
C PRO A 70 -27.70 -30.69 16.76
N ASP A 71 -28.78 -29.91 16.86
CA ASP A 71 -29.14 -28.80 15.97
C ASP A 71 -28.22 -27.58 16.10
N GLN A 72 -27.55 -27.40 17.24
CA GLN A 72 -26.70 -26.24 17.52
C GLN A 72 -25.27 -26.37 16.96
N MET A 73 -25.12 -26.83 15.71
CA MET A 73 -23.82 -27.12 15.08
C MET A 73 -22.81 -25.97 15.22
N TYR A 74 -23.23 -24.72 14.95
CA TYR A 74 -22.35 -23.55 15.04
C TYR A 74 -21.88 -23.24 16.46
N TYR A 75 -22.73 -23.49 17.45
CA TYR A 75 -22.40 -23.26 18.86
C TYR A 75 -21.36 -24.26 19.36
N HIS A 76 -21.54 -25.54 19.02
CA HIS A 76 -20.59 -26.61 19.36
C HIS A 76 -19.24 -26.38 18.70
N TYR A 77 -19.25 -25.99 17.43
CA TYR A 77 -18.03 -25.62 16.71
C TYR A 77 -17.31 -24.44 17.39
N TYR A 78 -18.04 -23.36 17.71
CA TYR A 78 -17.48 -22.21 18.40
C TYR A 78 -16.85 -22.57 19.75
N ARG A 79 -17.52 -23.36 20.59
CA ARG A 79 -17.00 -23.79 21.90
C ARG A 79 -15.75 -24.67 21.76
N TYR A 80 -15.78 -25.65 20.86
CA TYR A 80 -14.65 -26.52 20.58
C TYR A 80 -13.39 -25.73 20.18
N TYR A 81 -13.53 -24.77 19.26
CA TYR A 81 -12.41 -23.93 18.84
C TYR A 81 -11.99 -22.95 19.91
N ARG A 82 -12.94 -22.27 20.57
CA ARG A 82 -12.64 -21.32 21.65
C ARG A 82 -11.80 -21.97 22.73
N ARG A 83 -12.08 -23.21 23.17
CA ARG A 83 -11.26 -23.87 24.19
C ARG A 83 -9.83 -24.15 23.71
N ARG A 84 -9.66 -24.60 22.46
CA ARG A 84 -8.33 -24.91 21.91
C ARG A 84 -7.49 -23.67 21.62
N VAL A 85 -8.13 -22.56 21.26
CA VAL A 85 -7.44 -21.34 20.79
C VAL A 85 -7.49 -20.18 21.80
N SER A 86 -8.34 -20.22 22.82
CA SER A 86 -8.44 -19.16 23.82
C SER A 86 -7.15 -19.10 24.63
N THR A 87 -6.53 -17.93 24.61
CA THR A 87 -5.35 -17.65 25.41
C THR A 87 -5.69 -17.76 26.89
N LYS A 88 -4.76 -18.30 27.68
CA LYS A 88 -4.89 -18.38 29.15
C LYS A 88 -4.83 -17.01 29.83
N VAL A 89 -4.39 -15.97 29.12
CA VAL A 89 -4.26 -14.59 29.61
C VAL A 89 -5.46 -13.77 29.15
N ASP A 90 -5.97 -12.89 30.03
CA ASP A 90 -7.03 -11.94 29.70
C ASP A 90 -6.54 -10.94 28.64
N VAL A 91 -7.22 -10.93 27.49
CA VAL A 91 -6.91 -10.08 26.33
C VAL A 91 -6.91 -8.60 26.71
N ARG A 92 -7.69 -8.19 27.71
CA ARG A 92 -7.76 -6.79 28.17
C ARG A 92 -6.43 -6.30 28.72
N LEU A 93 -5.71 -7.14 29.46
CA LEU A 93 -4.40 -6.81 30.01
C LEU A 93 -3.36 -6.64 28.91
N VAL A 94 -3.44 -7.47 27.86
CA VAL A 94 -2.58 -7.38 26.67
C VAL A 94 -2.86 -6.08 25.91
N ILE A 95 -4.13 -5.70 25.77
CA ILE A 95 -4.49 -4.43 25.12
C ILE A 95 -3.94 -3.24 25.91
N ILE A 96 -4.10 -3.22 27.24
CA ILE A 96 -3.59 -2.13 28.09
C ILE A 96 -2.07 -2.05 28.03
N SER A 97 -1.36 -3.18 28.08
CA SER A 97 0.11 -3.19 27.99
C SER A 97 0.61 -2.68 26.64
N ILE A 98 -0.03 -3.11 25.53
CA ILE A 98 0.27 -2.60 24.19
C ILE A 98 0.01 -1.09 24.11
N LEU A 99 -1.12 -0.60 24.64
CA LEU A 99 -1.44 0.83 24.62
C LEU A 99 -0.43 1.65 25.42
N LEU A 100 0.06 1.15 26.56
CA LEU A 100 1.12 1.80 27.34
C LEU A 100 2.44 1.86 26.56
N ILE A 101 2.83 0.76 25.92
CA ILE A 101 4.05 0.69 25.09
C ILE A 101 3.97 1.69 23.93
N ILE A 102 2.88 1.66 23.14
CA ILE A 102 2.67 2.58 22.03
C ILE A 102 2.70 4.03 22.51
N SER A 103 2.02 4.32 23.63
CA SER A 103 1.97 5.65 24.24
C SER A 103 3.36 6.15 24.65
N SER A 104 4.20 5.26 25.17
CA SER A 104 5.57 5.56 25.59
C SER A 104 6.47 5.86 24.38
N ILE A 105 6.37 5.03 23.33
CA ILE A 105 7.10 5.24 22.07
C ILE A 105 6.69 6.55 21.40
N GLN A 106 5.39 6.86 21.39
CA GLN A 106 4.88 8.13 20.85
C GLN A 106 5.44 9.34 21.60
N TYR A 107 5.46 9.29 22.93
CA TYR A 107 6.02 10.39 23.73
C TYR A 107 7.52 10.56 23.49
N ALA A 108 8.27 9.45 23.44
CA ALA A 108 9.69 9.48 23.11
C ALA A 108 9.94 10.05 21.70
N GLY A 109 9.15 9.66 20.71
CA GLY A 109 9.22 10.19 19.35
C GLY A 109 8.91 11.69 19.25
N GLN A 110 7.93 12.18 20.01
CA GLN A 110 7.65 13.62 20.10
C GLN A 110 8.82 14.37 20.73
N TRP A 111 9.42 13.81 21.79
CA TRP A 111 10.58 14.40 22.45
C TRP A 111 11.78 14.49 21.51
N THR A 112 12.10 13.43 20.76
CA THR A 112 13.23 13.42 19.82
C THR A 112 12.98 14.38 18.66
N SER A 113 11.81 14.33 18.02
CA SER A 113 11.44 15.23 16.92
C SER A 113 11.48 16.70 17.33
N TYR A 114 10.96 17.05 18.52
CA TYR A 114 11.04 18.40 19.08
C TYR A 114 12.50 18.87 19.24
N ASN A 115 13.35 18.01 19.80
CA ASN A 115 14.76 18.35 19.99
C ASN A 115 15.52 18.50 18.66
N HIS A 116 15.21 17.68 17.66
CA HIS A 116 15.76 17.81 16.31
C HIS A 116 15.31 19.09 15.63
N ALA A 117 14.04 19.46 15.75
CA ALA A 117 13.53 20.71 15.21
C ALA A 117 14.23 21.93 15.84
N LEU A 118 14.44 21.93 17.17
CA LEU A 118 15.18 23.00 17.85
C LEU A 118 16.63 23.10 17.38
N THR A 119 17.34 21.98 17.22
CA THR A 119 18.73 21.99 16.73
C THR A 119 18.82 22.47 15.29
N TYR A 120 17.82 22.16 14.46
CA TYR A 120 17.72 22.71 13.11
C TYR A 120 17.48 24.23 13.11
N LEU A 121 16.56 24.72 13.94
CA LEU A 121 16.29 26.16 14.08
C LEU A 121 17.49 26.97 14.58
N LEU A 122 18.31 26.39 15.46
CA LEU A 122 19.56 27.02 15.92
C LEU A 122 20.60 27.15 14.80
N LYS A 123 20.61 26.21 13.85
CA LYS A 123 21.50 26.25 12.68
C LYS A 123 21.04 27.27 11.64
N ASP A 124 19.73 27.50 11.52
CA ASP A 124 19.19 28.49 10.59
C ASP A 124 19.59 29.92 11.00
N PRO A 125 20.29 30.68 10.13
CA PRO A 125 20.77 32.02 10.46
C PRO A 125 19.66 33.01 10.82
N LYS A 126 18.47 32.89 10.21
CA LYS A 126 17.35 33.81 10.44
C LYS A 126 16.77 33.66 11.85
N HIS A 127 16.47 32.44 12.25
CA HIS A 127 15.95 32.15 13.60
C HIS A 127 17.00 32.44 14.68
N ARG A 128 18.27 32.12 14.45
CA ARG A 128 19.36 32.43 15.37
C ARG A 128 19.55 33.94 15.59
N ALA A 129 19.48 34.74 14.54
CA ALA A 129 19.58 36.20 14.65
C ALA A 129 18.43 36.78 15.48
N LYS A 130 17.19 36.31 15.23
CA LYS A 130 16.02 36.72 16.01
C LYS A 130 16.14 36.33 17.48
N ALA A 131 16.58 35.11 17.79
CA ALA A 131 16.80 34.67 19.17
C ALA A 131 17.86 35.52 19.89
N LYS A 132 18.94 35.91 19.21
CA LYS A 132 19.95 36.83 19.76
C LYS A 132 19.37 38.22 20.07
N GLN A 133 18.52 38.77 19.21
CA GLN A 133 17.88 40.07 19.46
C GLN A 133 17.00 40.02 20.71
N ILE A 134 16.22 38.94 20.88
CA ILE A 134 15.40 38.72 22.07
C ILE A 134 16.28 38.57 23.31
N ALA A 135 17.37 37.81 23.22
CA ALA A 135 18.33 37.66 24.32
C ALA A 135 18.96 39.00 24.77
N ILE A 136 19.21 39.91 23.82
CA ILE A 136 19.71 41.26 24.10
C ILE A 136 18.62 42.10 24.77
N ALA A 137 17.39 42.04 24.27
CA ALA A 137 16.25 42.75 24.84
C ALA A 137 15.96 42.31 26.29
N ASP A 138 16.08 41.01 26.58
CA ASP A 138 15.89 40.44 27.93
C ASP A 138 17.11 40.65 28.84
N GLY A 139 18.22 41.21 28.34
CA GLY A 139 19.47 41.39 29.09
C GLY A 139 20.23 40.09 29.40
N ARG A 140 19.83 38.96 28.81
CA ARG A 140 20.35 37.61 29.12
C ARG A 140 21.63 37.24 28.35
N LEU A 141 22.04 38.03 27.35
CA LEU A 141 23.18 37.68 26.48
C LEU A 141 24.58 37.90 27.11
N ASN A 142 24.67 38.60 28.25
CA ASN A 142 25.93 38.83 28.95
C ASN A 142 26.34 37.60 29.79
N ILE A 143 27.00 36.62 29.15
CA ILE A 143 27.51 35.43 29.83
C ILE A 143 28.80 35.76 30.59
N SER A 144 28.83 35.49 31.89
CA SER A 144 30.03 35.64 32.72
C SER A 144 31.17 34.75 32.22
N LYS A 145 32.38 35.32 32.15
CA LYS A 145 33.61 34.59 31.78
C LYS A 145 34.18 33.74 32.92
N TYR A 146 33.64 33.90 34.13
CA TYR A 146 34.10 33.24 35.35
C TYR A 146 32.92 32.57 36.05
N GLU A 147 33.13 31.35 36.52
CA GLU A 147 32.16 30.61 37.30
C GLU A 147 32.90 29.78 38.36
N VAL A 148 32.44 29.83 39.61
CA VAL A 148 33.06 29.15 40.76
C VAL A 148 34.60 29.39 40.81
N GLY A 149 35.02 30.64 40.58
CA GLY A 149 36.43 31.04 40.63
C GLY A 149 37.31 30.57 39.46
N ARG A 150 36.77 29.81 38.48
CA ARG A 150 37.50 29.34 37.30
C ARG A 150 37.08 30.13 36.04
N ARG A 151 38.05 30.46 35.19
CA ARG A 151 37.80 31.02 33.86
C ARG A 151 37.32 29.92 32.91
N LEU A 152 36.16 30.12 32.29
CA LEU A 152 35.63 29.17 31.30
C LEU A 152 36.45 29.22 30.00
N THR A 153 36.58 28.05 29.37
CA THR A 153 37.19 27.91 28.06
C THR A 153 36.29 28.50 26.96
N ARG A 154 36.88 28.78 25.78
CA ARG A 154 36.14 29.35 24.65
C ARG A 154 34.99 28.45 24.17
N ASP A 155 35.17 27.14 24.25
CA ASP A 155 34.17 26.19 23.77
C ASP A 155 33.03 26.01 24.79
N GLU A 156 33.34 25.98 26.09
CA GLU A 156 32.31 26.02 27.15
C GLU A 156 31.45 27.31 27.09
N LEU A 157 32.06 28.46 26.75
CA LEU A 157 31.32 29.71 26.55
C LEU A 157 30.36 29.63 25.34
N LYS A 158 30.78 29.02 24.23
CA LYS A 158 29.92 28.81 23.06
C LYS A 158 28.77 27.86 23.36
N GLU A 159 29.01 26.77 24.10
CA GLU A 159 27.96 25.84 24.50
C GLU A 159 26.91 26.53 25.38
N ARG A 160 27.33 27.43 26.28
CA ARG A 160 26.41 28.27 27.07
C ARG A 160 25.60 29.23 26.21
N GLU A 161 26.24 29.90 25.25
CA GLU A 161 25.52 30.75 24.30
C GLU A 161 24.48 29.95 23.52
N GLU A 162 24.84 28.75 23.07
CA GLU A 162 23.94 27.87 22.33
C GLU A 162 22.79 27.36 23.20
N GLN A 163 23.05 26.99 24.46
CA GLN A 163 22.02 26.61 25.43
C GLN A 163 21.06 27.76 25.73
N LEU A 164 21.57 28.97 25.96
CA LEU A 164 20.76 30.17 26.18
C LEU A 164 19.84 30.44 24.97
N LEU A 165 20.40 30.41 23.76
CA LEU A 165 19.62 30.60 22.54
C LEU A 165 18.58 29.50 22.35
N ARG A 166 18.91 28.26 22.74
CA ARG A 166 17.98 27.13 22.71
C ARG A 166 16.81 27.36 23.65
N ASP A 167 17.05 27.86 24.86
CA ASP A 167 15.99 28.12 25.84
C ASP A 167 15.09 29.28 25.42
N ILE A 168 15.67 30.34 24.85
CA ILE A 168 14.88 31.43 24.26
C ILE A 168 14.02 30.92 23.09
N LEU A 169 14.55 30.03 22.24
CA LEU A 169 13.75 29.44 21.16
C LEU A 169 12.63 28.54 21.69
N LYS A 170 12.84 27.82 22.81
CA LYS A 170 11.76 27.04 23.45
C LYS A 170 10.63 27.93 23.97
N GLU A 171 10.95 29.13 24.45
CA GLU A 171 9.98 30.11 24.95
C GLU A 171 9.25 30.84 23.81
N THR A 172 9.96 31.13 22.71
CA THR A 172 9.47 32.03 21.66
C THR A 172 8.86 31.33 20.44
N VAL A 173 9.26 30.09 20.15
CA VAL A 173 8.86 29.39 18.92
C VAL A 173 7.88 28.26 19.24
N GLU A 174 6.62 28.46 18.85
CA GLU A 174 5.62 27.41 18.80
C GLU A 174 5.79 26.56 17.52
N LEU A 175 6.54 25.48 17.63
CA LEU A 175 6.64 24.46 16.59
C LEU A 175 5.31 23.72 16.43
N ARG A 176 4.93 23.38 15.18
CA ARG A 176 3.66 22.69 14.83
C ARG A 176 3.87 21.21 14.49
N GLY A 177 2.78 20.44 14.49
CA GLY A 177 2.77 19.02 14.11
C GLY A 177 3.52 18.11 15.09
N ASP A 178 4.30 17.17 14.54
CA ASP A 178 5.11 16.21 15.31
C ASP A 178 6.33 16.85 15.99
N CYS A 179 6.67 18.07 15.59
CA CYS A 179 7.75 18.86 16.18
C CYS A 179 7.27 19.75 17.33
N CYS A 180 6.04 19.62 17.83
CA CYS A 180 5.55 20.42 18.95
C CYS A 180 6.22 20.04 20.28
N ARG A 181 6.09 20.91 21.29
CA ARG A 181 6.50 20.59 22.66
C ARG A 181 5.81 19.29 23.14
N PRO A 182 6.57 18.34 23.70
CA PRO A 182 6.02 17.06 24.15
C PRO A 182 5.00 17.29 25.27
N SER A 183 3.84 16.65 25.15
CA SER A 183 2.73 16.82 26.07
C SER A 183 1.99 15.52 26.28
N LEU A 184 1.74 15.17 27.54
CA LEU A 184 1.00 13.96 27.91
C LEU A 184 -0.43 13.95 27.33
N LYS A 185 -1.06 15.13 27.15
CA LYS A 185 -2.39 15.25 26.54
C LYS A 185 -2.45 14.74 25.09
N ARG A 186 -1.31 14.64 24.41
CA ARG A 186 -1.23 14.19 23.00
C ARG A 186 -0.99 12.69 22.86
N VAL A 187 -0.67 12.00 23.95
CA VAL A 187 -0.39 10.57 23.98
C VAL A 187 -1.69 9.79 23.79
N LEU A 188 -1.65 8.69 23.03
CA LEU A 188 -2.83 7.91 22.65
C LEU A 188 -3.68 7.49 23.86
N LEU A 189 -3.06 6.94 24.91
CA LEU A 189 -3.78 6.51 26.11
C LEU A 189 -4.57 7.65 26.76
N VAL A 190 -3.93 8.81 26.90
CA VAL A 190 -4.56 10.00 27.51
C VAL A 190 -5.67 10.52 26.61
N ARG A 191 -5.48 10.52 25.29
CA ARG A 191 -6.52 10.90 24.33
C ARG A 191 -7.75 9.99 24.44
N ILE A 192 -7.56 8.67 24.52
CA ILE A 192 -8.65 7.71 24.69
C ILE A 192 -9.41 7.98 26.00
N LEU A 193 -8.69 8.26 27.08
CA LEU A 193 -9.29 8.54 28.39
C LEU A 193 -10.13 9.83 28.40
N PHE A 194 -9.66 10.89 27.74
CA PHE A 194 -10.39 12.15 27.64
C PHE A 194 -11.40 12.20 26.48
N PHE A 195 -11.38 11.25 25.56
CA PHE A 195 -12.25 11.23 24.37
C PHE A 195 -13.74 11.28 24.70
N PRO A 196 -14.28 10.52 25.68
CA PRO A 196 -15.70 10.60 26.01
C PRO A 196 -16.12 12.00 26.47
N TRP A 197 -15.25 12.66 27.26
CA TRP A 197 -15.50 14.01 27.76
C TRP A 197 -15.44 15.06 26.65
N THR A 198 -14.42 15.00 25.78
CA THR A 198 -14.31 15.94 24.65
C THR A 198 -15.44 15.72 23.64
N CYS A 199 -15.85 14.47 23.39
CA CYS A 199 -17.03 14.15 22.60
C CYS A 199 -18.31 14.72 23.20
N TYR A 200 -18.50 14.60 24.51
CA TYR A 200 -19.66 15.18 25.18
C TYR A 200 -19.72 16.71 25.03
N ILE A 201 -18.61 17.40 25.32
CA ILE A 201 -18.54 18.87 25.15
C ILE A 201 -18.86 19.25 23.70
N TRP A 202 -18.27 18.54 22.74
CA TRP A 202 -18.48 18.81 21.32
C TRP A 202 -19.92 18.54 20.89
N LEU A 203 -20.54 17.44 21.34
CA LEU A 203 -21.95 17.12 21.05
C LEU A 203 -22.89 18.18 21.63
N ARG A 204 -22.64 18.62 22.87
CA ARG A 204 -23.42 19.69 23.51
C ARG A 204 -23.31 21.00 22.72
N TRP A 205 -22.09 21.37 22.33
CA TRP A 205 -21.84 22.56 21.53
C TRP A 205 -22.48 22.47 20.15
N MET A 206 -22.39 21.31 19.49
CA MET A 206 -23.00 21.05 18.18
C MET A 206 -24.54 21.11 18.26
N LEU A 207 -25.14 20.50 19.28
CA LEU A 207 -26.59 20.54 19.49
C LEU A 207 -27.06 21.98 19.71
N TYR A 208 -26.38 22.73 20.57
CA TYR A 208 -26.63 24.16 20.77
C TYR A 208 -26.54 24.94 19.45
N TRP A 209 -25.50 24.69 18.66
CA TRP A 209 -25.28 25.35 17.37
C TRP A 209 -26.38 25.06 16.36
N VAL A 210 -26.77 23.78 16.21
CA VAL A 210 -27.82 23.33 15.30
C VAL A 210 -29.16 23.95 15.70
N VAL A 211 -29.51 23.89 16.98
CA VAL A 211 -30.76 24.48 17.46
C VAL A 211 -30.78 26.00 17.23
N LYS A 212 -29.71 26.70 17.59
CA LYS A 212 -29.65 28.17 17.54
C LYS A 212 -29.60 28.73 16.12
N TYR A 213 -28.78 28.15 15.24
CA TYR A 213 -28.52 28.73 13.91
C TYR A 213 -29.23 28.02 12.77
N TRP A 214 -29.47 26.70 12.85
CA TRP A 214 -30.13 25.98 11.75
C TRP A 214 -31.64 25.91 11.92
N ILE A 215 -32.12 25.59 13.14
CA ILE A 215 -33.56 25.47 13.42
C ILE A 215 -34.16 26.85 13.67
N LEU A 216 -33.62 27.61 14.62
CA LEU A 216 -34.13 28.93 15.00
C LEU A 216 -33.73 30.06 14.03
N ARG A 217 -32.81 29.80 13.07
CA ARG A 217 -32.32 30.75 12.05
C ARG A 217 -31.95 32.14 12.61
N ARG A 218 -31.40 32.21 13.83
CA ARG A 218 -30.92 33.47 14.40
C ARG A 218 -29.69 33.96 13.64
N GLU A 219 -29.45 35.27 13.65
CA GLU A 219 -28.20 35.83 13.13
C GLU A 219 -27.00 35.33 13.94
N TYR A 220 -25.85 35.19 13.28
CA TYR A 220 -24.63 34.78 13.96
C TYR A 220 -24.17 35.84 14.96
N ASP A 221 -23.99 35.42 16.22
CA ASP A 221 -23.32 36.22 17.24
C ASP A 221 -21.85 36.49 16.85
N GLU A 222 -21.21 37.43 17.53
CA GLU A 222 -19.80 37.77 17.30
C GLU A 222 -18.86 36.56 17.41
N GLU A 223 -19.01 35.75 18.47
CA GLU A 223 -18.26 34.51 18.66
C GLU A 223 -18.48 33.53 17.50
N ALA A 224 -19.71 33.45 16.98
CA ALA A 224 -20.03 32.56 15.87
C ALA A 224 -19.45 33.05 14.55
N ARG A 225 -19.44 34.37 14.32
CA ARG A 225 -18.79 35.01 13.16
C ARG A 225 -17.28 34.76 13.17
N ILE A 226 -16.65 34.91 14.33
CA ILE A 226 -15.22 34.61 14.53
C ILE A 226 -14.95 33.13 14.25
N PHE A 227 -15.74 32.23 14.84
CA PHE A 227 -15.58 30.78 14.64
C PHE A 227 -15.69 30.36 13.17
N ILE A 228 -16.73 30.82 12.45
CA ILE A 228 -16.92 30.48 11.03
C ILE A 228 -15.78 31.07 10.19
N THR A 229 -15.37 32.32 10.46
CA THR A 229 -14.29 32.99 9.74
C THR A 229 -12.96 32.25 9.93
N ARG A 230 -12.60 31.91 11.17
CA ARG A 230 -11.41 31.10 11.50
C ARG A 230 -11.43 29.76 10.78
N ARG A 231 -12.57 29.06 10.80
CA ARG A 231 -12.73 27.76 10.15
C ARG A 231 -12.57 27.84 8.63
N ARG A 232 -13.04 28.92 8.01
CA ARG A 232 -12.89 29.18 6.56
C ARG A 232 -11.47 29.57 6.17
N LEU A 233 -10.79 30.37 7.02
CA LEU A 233 -9.39 30.71 6.83
C LEU A 233 -8.44 29.55 7.20
N LYS A 234 -8.95 28.49 7.83
CA LYS A 234 -8.18 27.35 8.37
C LYS A 234 -7.14 27.79 9.41
N ILE A 235 -7.50 28.78 10.22
CA ILE A 235 -6.66 29.35 11.28
C ILE A 235 -7.15 28.81 12.63
N ASN A 236 -6.22 28.35 13.47
CA ASN A 236 -6.52 27.88 14.81
C ASN A 236 -6.82 29.04 15.78
N GLU A 237 -7.21 28.74 17.02
CA GLU A 237 -7.48 29.76 18.05
C GLU A 237 -6.27 30.63 18.35
N SER A 238 -5.16 30.01 18.72
CA SER A 238 -3.92 30.72 19.08
C SER A 238 -3.39 31.60 17.95
N GLU A 239 -3.52 31.15 16.71
CA GLU A 239 -3.09 31.91 15.53
C GLU A 239 -3.99 33.11 15.25
N TRP A 240 -5.29 32.97 15.52
CA TRP A 240 -6.22 34.07 15.45
C TRP A 240 -5.87 35.12 16.50
N ASP A 241 -5.65 34.70 17.75
CA ASP A 241 -5.31 35.58 18.86
C ASP A 241 -3.99 36.33 18.61
N TYR A 242 -3.01 35.67 17.98
CA TYR A 242 -1.74 36.29 17.62
C TYR A 242 -1.82 37.27 16.44
N ALA A 243 -2.85 37.20 15.59
CA ALA A 243 -2.96 38.03 14.39
C ALA A 243 -3.02 39.56 14.69
N GLY A 244 -3.24 39.94 15.95
CA GLY A 244 -3.38 41.32 16.39
C GLY A 244 -4.78 41.87 16.08
N GLU A 245 -5.24 42.81 16.90
CA GLU A 245 -6.62 43.33 16.83
C GLU A 245 -6.95 43.93 15.46
N GLU A 246 -5.98 44.60 14.81
CA GLU A 246 -6.15 45.23 13.50
C GLU A 246 -6.44 44.21 12.39
N GLN A 247 -5.70 43.10 12.36
CA GLN A 247 -5.88 42.05 11.35
C GLN A 247 -7.17 41.26 11.61
N GLN A 248 -7.51 41.01 12.87
CA GLN A 248 -8.79 40.39 13.25
C GLN A 248 -9.96 41.25 12.80
N ALA A 249 -9.92 42.56 13.08
CA ALA A 249 -10.92 43.53 12.65
C ALA A 249 -11.04 43.57 11.12
N LYS A 250 -9.93 43.46 10.39
CA LYS A 250 -9.91 43.38 8.93
C LYS A 250 -10.61 42.12 8.39
N TYR A 251 -10.39 40.95 8.99
CA TYR A 251 -11.11 39.74 8.58
C TYR A 251 -12.59 39.81 8.90
N LEU A 252 -12.95 40.42 10.04
CA LEU A 252 -14.35 40.59 10.43
C LEU A 252 -15.08 41.62 9.55
N SER A 253 -14.41 42.70 9.14
CA SER A 253 -14.99 43.72 8.25
C SER A 253 -15.29 43.16 6.86
N GLN A 254 -14.51 42.18 6.40
CA GLN A 254 -14.74 41.44 5.14
C GLN A 254 -15.93 40.47 5.20
N LYS A 255 -16.53 40.26 6.39
CA LYS A 255 -17.70 39.38 6.58
C LYS A 255 -17.52 38.00 5.96
N LEU A 256 -16.36 37.39 6.18
CA LEU A 256 -15.95 36.11 5.58
C LEU A 256 -16.81 34.92 6.03
N TRP A 257 -17.71 35.08 7.00
CA TRP A 257 -18.72 34.07 7.35
C TRP A 257 -19.84 33.93 6.30
N ILE A 258 -20.00 34.90 5.40
CA ILE A 258 -20.92 34.84 4.24
C ILE A 258 -20.22 34.14 3.09
N ASN A 259 -20.85 33.11 2.48
CA ASN A 259 -20.20 32.26 1.48
C ASN A 259 -19.68 33.04 0.27
N GLU A 260 -20.48 33.97 -0.26
CA GLU A 260 -20.11 34.78 -1.43
C GLU A 260 -18.85 35.63 -1.20
N ASN A 261 -18.77 36.28 -0.03
CA ASN A 261 -17.60 37.10 0.34
C ASN A 261 -16.34 36.24 0.49
N TYR A 262 -16.48 35.04 1.04
CA TYR A 262 -15.37 34.11 1.17
C TYR A 262 -14.87 33.59 -0.19
N GLN A 263 -15.79 33.32 -1.13
CA GLN A 263 -15.39 32.92 -2.50
C GLN A 263 -14.65 34.06 -3.21
N LYS A 264 -15.11 35.30 -3.07
CA LYS A 264 -14.39 36.48 -3.59
C LYS A 264 -13.00 36.60 -2.97
N PHE A 265 -12.90 36.50 -1.65
CA PHE A 265 -11.62 36.52 -0.94
C PHE A 265 -10.64 35.44 -1.42
N LEU A 266 -11.13 34.21 -1.64
CA LEU A 266 -10.32 33.12 -2.19
C LEU A 266 -9.85 33.42 -3.61
N ALA A 267 -10.74 33.94 -4.47
CA ALA A 267 -10.38 34.33 -5.83
C ALA A 267 -9.31 35.42 -5.83
N ASP A 268 -9.47 36.46 -5.01
CA ASP A 268 -8.50 37.56 -4.86
C ASP A 268 -7.14 37.05 -4.35
N GLN A 269 -7.15 36.11 -3.38
CA GLN A 269 -5.93 35.50 -2.87
C GLN A 269 -5.24 34.63 -3.93
N GLN A 270 -6.00 33.88 -4.73
CA GLN A 270 -5.47 33.08 -5.84
C GLN A 270 -4.89 33.96 -6.94
N GLU A 271 -5.57 35.04 -7.31
CA GLU A 271 -5.12 36.04 -8.29
C GLU A 271 -3.80 36.67 -7.82
N ALA A 272 -3.75 37.14 -6.58
CA ALA A 272 -2.54 37.73 -5.99
C ALA A 272 -1.37 36.73 -5.91
N ASN A 273 -1.65 35.48 -5.54
CA ASN A 273 -0.64 34.42 -5.55
C ASN A 273 -0.18 34.07 -6.97
N ARG A 274 -1.07 34.10 -7.96
CA ARG A 274 -0.75 33.86 -9.37
C ARG A 274 0.14 34.97 -9.93
N ILE A 275 -0.15 36.23 -9.59
CA ILE A 275 0.69 37.39 -9.94
C ILE A 275 2.08 37.24 -9.32
N ARG A 276 2.17 37.00 -8.00
CA ARG A 276 3.47 36.77 -7.33
C ARG A 276 4.24 35.59 -7.93
N ALA A 277 3.57 34.47 -8.20
CA ALA A 277 4.17 33.31 -8.84
C ALA A 277 4.55 33.54 -10.31
N ALA A 278 3.95 34.53 -10.98
CA ALA A 278 4.32 34.96 -12.32
C ALA A 278 5.43 36.01 -12.31
N GLU A 279 5.72 36.64 -11.18
CA GLU A 279 6.87 37.53 -11.00
C GLU A 279 8.12 36.74 -10.59
N ASP A 280 7.94 35.71 -9.75
CA ASP A 280 9.00 34.86 -9.21
C ASP A 280 9.86 34.18 -10.29
N THR A 281 11.15 34.49 -10.26
CA THR A 281 12.17 34.01 -11.20
C THR A 281 12.42 32.51 -11.13
N ASP A 282 12.30 31.90 -9.96
CA ASP A 282 12.57 30.47 -9.76
C ASP A 282 11.40 29.62 -10.27
N LEU A 283 10.16 30.08 -10.06
CA LEU A 283 8.95 29.46 -10.60
C LEU A 283 8.90 29.51 -12.14
N LYS A 284 9.37 30.60 -12.75
CA LYS A 284 9.53 30.68 -14.23
C LYS A 284 10.51 29.64 -14.75
N ARG A 285 11.65 29.46 -14.06
CA ARG A 285 12.69 28.48 -14.43
C ARG A 285 12.16 27.06 -14.31
N TYR A 286 11.43 26.76 -13.23
CA TYR A 286 10.79 25.47 -13.03
C TYR A 286 9.75 25.16 -14.12
N ARG A 287 8.84 26.09 -14.46
CA ARG A 287 7.85 25.89 -15.54
C ARG A 287 8.49 25.59 -16.89
N ARG A 288 9.60 26.25 -17.24
CA ARG A 288 10.35 25.95 -18.46
C ARG A 288 10.93 24.54 -18.43
N TYR A 289 11.51 24.14 -17.30
CA TYR A 289 12.03 22.78 -17.11
C TYR A 289 10.93 21.72 -17.20
N THR A 290 9.77 21.93 -16.56
CA THR A 290 8.63 21.01 -16.61
C THR A 290 8.06 20.89 -18.03
N LYS A 291 7.98 22.01 -18.77
CA LYS A 291 7.54 22.00 -20.17
C LYS A 291 8.47 21.17 -21.05
N LEU A 292 9.79 21.36 -20.92
CA LEU A 292 10.81 20.55 -21.60
C LEU A 292 10.73 19.07 -21.20
N MET A 293 10.43 18.76 -19.94
CA MET A 293 10.23 17.38 -19.48
C MET A 293 8.96 16.75 -20.06
N ASN A 294 7.85 17.49 -20.17
CA ASN A 294 6.62 17.00 -20.80
C ASN A 294 6.76 16.83 -22.32
N GLU A 295 7.50 17.72 -23.00
CA GLU A 295 7.87 17.54 -24.40
C GLU A 295 8.74 16.29 -24.60
N ASN A 296 9.62 15.96 -23.64
CA ASN A 296 10.35 14.68 -23.63
C ASN A 296 9.48 13.46 -23.25
N LYS A 297 8.35 13.65 -22.55
CA LYS A 297 7.41 12.58 -22.16
C LYS A 297 6.58 12.11 -23.35
N LEU A 298 6.31 13.00 -24.32
CA LEU A 298 5.74 12.69 -25.65
C LEU A 298 6.67 11.85 -26.56
N LEU A 299 7.93 11.65 -26.19
CA LEU A 299 8.88 10.77 -26.90
C LEU A 299 8.78 9.29 -26.47
N ARG A 300 7.94 8.95 -25.47
CA ARG A 300 7.77 7.57 -24.95
C ARG A 300 6.77 6.72 -25.74
N ASN A 301 6.85 6.77 -27.07
CA ASN A 301 5.89 6.12 -27.96
C ASN A 301 6.48 4.85 -28.61
N LYS A 302 7.65 4.37 -28.17
CA LYS A 302 8.32 3.23 -28.78
C LYS A 302 7.81 1.94 -28.17
N LEU A 303 7.12 1.15 -28.97
CA LEU A 303 6.49 -0.10 -28.56
C LEU A 303 7.12 -1.28 -29.28
N ILE A 304 7.52 -2.30 -28.52
CA ILE A 304 7.78 -3.62 -29.10
C ILE A 304 6.51 -4.46 -29.01
N LEU A 305 6.12 -5.02 -30.15
CA LEU A 305 5.06 -6.02 -30.24
C LEU A 305 5.71 -7.41 -30.37
N GLY A 306 5.59 -8.22 -29.32
CA GLY A 306 5.98 -9.63 -29.31
C GLY A 306 4.82 -10.52 -29.77
N VAL A 307 5.07 -11.37 -30.77
CA VAL A 307 4.07 -12.28 -31.34
C VAL A 307 4.50 -13.73 -31.18
N THR A 308 3.61 -14.53 -30.59
CA THR A 308 3.87 -15.95 -30.30
C THR A 308 2.96 -16.88 -31.09
N GLY A 309 3.26 -18.18 -31.09
CA GLY A 309 2.53 -19.19 -31.84
C GLY A 309 1.10 -19.43 -31.33
N SER A 310 0.14 -18.66 -31.83
CA SER A 310 -1.30 -18.83 -31.62
C SER A 310 -2.05 -18.37 -32.86
N VAL A 311 -3.19 -18.99 -33.17
CA VAL A 311 -3.97 -18.63 -34.37
C VAL A 311 -4.46 -17.18 -34.34
N ALA A 312 -4.58 -16.59 -33.15
CA ALA A 312 -4.89 -15.17 -32.99
C ALA A 312 -3.86 -14.23 -33.66
N ALA A 313 -2.67 -14.74 -34.02
CA ALA A 313 -1.66 -13.97 -34.76
C ALA A 313 -2.12 -13.54 -36.17
N ILE A 314 -3.21 -14.13 -36.71
CA ILE A 314 -3.86 -13.62 -37.93
C ILE A 314 -4.34 -12.17 -37.80
N LYS A 315 -4.58 -11.68 -36.56
CA LYS A 315 -5.05 -10.31 -36.28
C LYS A 315 -3.92 -9.27 -36.18
N ILE A 316 -2.65 -9.68 -36.32
CA ILE A 316 -1.49 -8.80 -36.10
C ILE A 316 -1.42 -7.62 -37.08
N PRO A 317 -1.66 -7.77 -38.40
CA PRO A 317 -1.65 -6.63 -39.31
C PRO A 317 -2.63 -5.52 -38.87
N CYS A 318 -3.87 -5.91 -38.52
CA CYS A 318 -4.89 -4.98 -38.03
C CYS A 318 -4.51 -4.33 -36.68
N LEU A 319 -3.85 -5.06 -35.78
CA LEU A 319 -3.37 -4.50 -34.52
C LEU A 319 -2.28 -3.45 -34.74
N ILE A 320 -1.34 -3.70 -35.66
CA ILE A 320 -0.27 -2.76 -35.97
C ILE A 320 -0.81 -1.46 -36.56
N GLU A 321 -1.73 -1.54 -37.52
CA GLU A 321 -2.37 -0.35 -38.10
C GLU A 321 -2.99 0.55 -37.02
N LYS A 322 -3.78 -0.01 -36.10
CA LYS A 322 -4.41 0.76 -35.02
C LYS A 322 -3.42 1.32 -34.00
N LEU A 323 -2.31 0.63 -33.75
CA LEU A 323 -1.25 1.15 -32.86
C LEU A 323 -0.53 2.34 -33.50
N LEU A 324 -0.27 2.28 -34.81
CA LEU A 324 0.32 3.38 -35.58
C LEU A 324 -0.61 4.61 -35.62
N GLU A 325 -1.92 4.41 -35.80
CA GLU A 325 -2.93 5.49 -35.79
C GLU A 325 -2.94 6.30 -34.49
N ILE A 326 -2.63 5.65 -33.36
CA ILE A 326 -2.61 6.29 -32.03
C ILE A 326 -1.25 6.93 -31.73
N GLY A 327 -0.28 6.79 -32.63
CA GLY A 327 1.01 7.46 -32.58
C GLY A 327 2.13 6.65 -31.92
N PHE A 328 1.98 5.33 -31.79
CA PHE A 328 3.09 4.46 -31.39
C PHE A 328 4.06 4.22 -32.55
N GLU A 329 5.36 4.26 -32.28
CA GLU A 329 6.39 3.72 -33.16
C GLU A 329 6.56 2.24 -32.82
N VAL A 330 6.22 1.33 -33.73
CA VAL A 330 6.14 -0.11 -33.45
C VAL A 330 7.28 -0.88 -34.10
N ARG A 331 7.92 -1.80 -33.35
CA ARG A 331 8.81 -2.85 -33.87
C ARG A 331 8.28 -4.22 -33.51
N LEU A 332 8.26 -5.13 -34.47
CA LEU A 332 7.68 -6.46 -34.30
C LEU A 332 8.77 -7.49 -33.99
N VAL A 333 8.59 -8.30 -32.95
CA VAL A 333 9.45 -9.44 -32.62
C VAL A 333 8.61 -10.70 -32.69
N VAL A 334 8.97 -11.61 -33.60
CA VAL A 334 8.18 -12.82 -33.90
C VAL A 334 8.93 -14.06 -33.45
N THR A 335 8.20 -15.03 -32.90
CA THR A 335 8.72 -16.39 -32.72
C THR A 335 8.55 -17.20 -34.00
N ASP A 336 9.40 -18.18 -34.26
CA ASP A 336 9.28 -19.05 -35.45
C ASP A 336 7.89 -19.69 -35.57
N ASN A 337 7.30 -20.14 -34.46
CA ASN A 337 5.96 -20.73 -34.45
C ASN A 337 4.84 -19.75 -34.84
N SER A 338 5.05 -18.44 -34.66
CA SER A 338 4.05 -17.43 -35.03
C SER A 338 3.94 -17.21 -36.54
N LEU A 339 5.03 -17.46 -37.27
CA LEU A 339 5.09 -17.29 -38.73
C LEU A 339 4.19 -18.27 -39.49
N ASN A 340 3.72 -19.33 -38.83
CA ASN A 340 2.75 -20.26 -39.40
C ASN A 340 1.34 -19.66 -39.54
N PHE A 341 1.05 -18.54 -38.87
CA PHE A 341 -0.30 -17.98 -38.76
C PHE A 341 -0.49 -16.64 -39.49
N PHE A 342 0.61 -15.99 -39.89
CA PHE A 342 0.58 -14.76 -40.68
C PHE A 342 1.90 -14.57 -41.44
N SER A 343 1.84 -13.87 -42.57
CA SER A 343 3.01 -13.58 -43.39
C SER A 343 3.64 -12.24 -43.02
N VAL A 344 4.97 -12.19 -42.91
CA VAL A 344 5.73 -10.98 -42.58
C VAL A 344 5.49 -9.85 -43.60
N ASP A 345 5.29 -10.20 -44.87
CA ASP A 345 5.07 -9.24 -45.96
C ASP A 345 3.76 -8.44 -45.84
N THR A 346 2.83 -8.89 -44.97
CA THR A 346 1.55 -8.20 -44.73
C THR A 346 1.66 -7.05 -43.72
N VAL A 347 2.85 -6.79 -43.19
CA VAL A 347 3.10 -5.86 -42.10
C VAL A 347 4.02 -4.72 -42.54
N SER A 348 3.66 -3.48 -42.20
CA SER A 348 4.36 -2.25 -42.63
C SER A 348 5.48 -1.76 -41.68
N VAL A 349 5.83 -2.55 -40.65
CA VAL A 349 6.81 -2.16 -39.61
C VAL A 349 8.02 -3.10 -39.59
N PRO A 350 9.17 -2.69 -39.01
CA PRO A 350 10.35 -3.55 -38.91
C PRO A 350 10.05 -4.83 -38.12
N VAL A 351 10.42 -5.98 -38.70
CA VAL A 351 10.19 -7.31 -38.11
C VAL A 351 11.53 -7.98 -37.80
N TYR A 352 11.65 -8.51 -36.59
CA TYR A 352 12.83 -9.21 -36.08
C TYR A 352 12.49 -10.65 -35.70
N LYS A 353 13.33 -11.57 -36.16
CA LYS A 353 13.24 -13.02 -35.99
C LYS A 353 14.41 -13.55 -35.17
N ASP A 354 14.31 -14.79 -34.72
CA ASP A 354 15.36 -15.45 -33.94
C ASP A 354 16.72 -15.51 -34.67
N ILE A 355 16.70 -15.63 -36.00
CA ILE A 355 17.91 -15.63 -36.85
C ILE A 355 18.64 -14.27 -36.90
N ASP A 356 17.94 -13.16 -36.64
CA ASP A 356 18.50 -11.81 -36.73
C ASP A 356 19.46 -11.52 -35.58
N GLU A 357 19.28 -12.19 -34.43
CA GLU A 357 20.17 -12.11 -33.27
C GLU A 357 21.60 -12.54 -33.66
N TRP A 358 21.71 -13.69 -34.34
CA TRP A 358 22.99 -14.29 -34.72
C TRP A 358 23.58 -13.71 -36.01
N THR A 359 22.75 -13.12 -36.88
CA THR A 359 23.23 -12.45 -38.09
C THR A 359 24.00 -11.17 -37.76
N ARG A 360 23.59 -10.47 -36.69
CA ARG A 360 24.17 -9.19 -36.24
C ARG A 360 25.39 -9.37 -35.34
N TRP A 361 25.47 -10.47 -34.60
CA TRP A 361 26.56 -10.75 -33.66
C TRP A 361 27.60 -11.69 -34.29
N LYS A 362 28.77 -11.14 -34.66
CA LYS A 362 29.85 -11.93 -35.28
C LYS A 362 31.14 -11.94 -34.45
N LYS A 363 31.40 -10.87 -33.70
CA LYS A 363 32.55 -10.75 -32.81
C LYS A 363 32.20 -10.04 -31.52
N ARG A 364 33.06 -10.22 -30.52
CA ARG A 364 32.96 -9.51 -29.23
C ARG A 364 33.03 -8.00 -29.46
N GLY A 365 31.99 -7.29 -29.02
CA GLY A 365 31.84 -5.84 -29.20
C GLY A 365 30.75 -5.44 -30.20
N ASP A 366 30.23 -6.38 -30.99
CA ASP A 366 29.07 -6.13 -31.84
C ASP A 366 27.79 -5.94 -30.99
N PRO A 367 26.83 -5.13 -31.45
CA PRO A 367 25.59 -4.89 -30.74
C PRO A 367 24.78 -6.18 -30.59
N VAL A 368 24.26 -6.40 -29.38
CA VAL A 368 23.40 -7.53 -29.04
C VAL A 368 21.94 -7.12 -29.27
N LEU A 369 21.25 -7.79 -30.19
CA LEU A 369 19.97 -7.33 -30.74
C LEU A 369 18.88 -7.22 -29.67
N HIS A 370 18.68 -8.24 -28.82
CA HIS A 370 17.69 -8.17 -27.75
C HIS A 370 17.95 -7.04 -26.74
N ILE A 371 19.22 -6.65 -26.51
CA ILE A 371 19.56 -5.51 -25.65
C ILE A 371 19.29 -4.18 -26.37
N GLU A 372 19.59 -4.09 -27.66
CA GLU A 372 19.29 -2.91 -28.50
C GLU A 372 17.78 -2.63 -28.53
N LEU A 373 16.98 -3.67 -28.81
CA LEU A 373 15.53 -3.62 -28.82
C LEU A 373 14.99 -3.19 -27.44
N ARG A 374 15.49 -3.79 -26.36
CA ARG A 374 15.15 -3.41 -24.99
C ARG A 374 15.47 -1.95 -24.68
N ASN A 375 16.59 -1.44 -25.15
CA ASN A 375 17.01 -0.06 -24.91
C ASN A 375 16.16 0.93 -25.72
N TRP A 376 15.80 0.56 -26.95
CA TRP A 376 14.99 1.39 -27.84
C TRP A 376 13.53 1.53 -27.36
N ALA A 377 12.91 0.46 -26.86
CA ALA A 377 11.48 0.46 -26.55
C ALA A 377 11.14 1.01 -25.16
N ASP A 378 10.02 1.70 -25.03
CA ASP A 378 9.46 2.16 -23.76
C ASP A 378 8.42 1.20 -23.20
N ILE A 379 7.69 0.50 -24.09
CA ILE A 379 6.61 -0.44 -23.75
C ILE A 379 6.83 -1.76 -24.48
N LEU A 380 6.54 -2.88 -23.81
CA LEU A 380 6.45 -4.19 -24.42
C LEU A 380 5.00 -4.69 -24.39
N LEU A 381 4.46 -5.06 -25.55
CA LEU A 381 3.18 -5.74 -25.68
C LEU A 381 3.43 -7.15 -26.24
N VAL A 382 2.99 -8.20 -25.54
CA VAL A 382 3.02 -9.57 -26.08
C VAL A 382 1.59 -10.02 -26.41
N ALA A 383 1.22 -9.96 -27.69
CA ALA A 383 -0.13 -10.24 -28.15
C ALA A 383 -0.08 -10.86 -29.56
N PRO A 384 -0.53 -12.12 -29.74
CA PRO A 384 -0.93 -13.07 -28.72
C PRO A 384 0.24 -13.60 -27.88
N LEU A 385 -0.04 -13.91 -26.61
CA LEU A 385 0.80 -14.74 -25.74
C LEU A 385 0.25 -16.18 -25.68
N SER A 386 1.01 -17.11 -26.26
CA SER A 386 0.73 -18.55 -26.24
C SER A 386 1.08 -19.14 -24.87
N ALA A 387 0.42 -20.26 -24.51
CA ALA A 387 0.70 -20.97 -23.27
C ALA A 387 2.18 -21.40 -23.14
N ASN A 388 2.80 -21.79 -24.26
CA ASN A 388 4.21 -22.20 -24.27
C ASN A 388 5.15 -21.04 -23.91
N THR A 389 5.01 -19.89 -24.58
CA THR A 389 5.83 -18.72 -24.26
C THR A 389 5.52 -18.20 -22.86
N MET A 390 4.27 -18.25 -22.42
CA MET A 390 3.88 -17.88 -21.05
C MET A 390 4.59 -18.74 -20.01
N ALA A 391 4.64 -20.06 -20.22
CA ALA A 391 5.40 -20.98 -19.37
C ALA A 391 6.89 -20.62 -19.36
N LYS A 392 7.51 -20.44 -20.53
CA LYS A 392 8.92 -20.05 -20.63
C LYS A 392 9.23 -18.79 -19.83
N VAL A 393 8.44 -17.74 -19.99
CA VAL A 393 8.62 -16.47 -19.29
C VAL A 393 8.42 -16.63 -17.78
N ALA A 394 7.36 -17.33 -17.36
CA ALA A 394 7.03 -17.51 -15.94
C ALA A 394 8.13 -18.26 -15.16
N TYR A 395 8.86 -19.15 -15.83
CA TYR A 395 9.98 -19.90 -15.24
C TYR A 395 11.36 -19.33 -15.62
N GLY A 396 11.42 -18.23 -16.37
CA GLY A 396 12.66 -17.52 -16.69
C GLY A 396 13.53 -18.15 -17.77
N LEU A 397 12.94 -18.95 -18.67
CA LEU A 397 13.62 -19.47 -19.85
C LEU A 397 13.81 -18.35 -20.90
N ALA A 398 14.97 -18.36 -21.56
CA ALA A 398 15.38 -17.38 -22.55
C ALA A 398 16.11 -18.10 -23.71
N ASP A 399 15.34 -18.74 -24.58
CA ASP A 399 15.83 -19.64 -25.62
C ASP A 399 15.56 -19.15 -27.05
N ASN A 400 14.92 -17.99 -27.18
CA ASN A 400 14.69 -17.31 -28.45
C ASN A 400 14.74 -15.78 -28.28
N LEU A 401 14.69 -15.02 -29.37
CA LEU A 401 14.83 -13.56 -29.35
C LEU A 401 13.81 -12.92 -28.41
N LEU A 402 12.54 -13.31 -28.51
CA LEU A 402 11.46 -12.75 -27.71
C LEU A 402 11.63 -13.04 -26.21
N THR A 403 11.91 -14.28 -25.84
CA THR A 403 12.08 -14.68 -24.42
C THR A 403 13.35 -14.09 -23.81
N THR A 404 14.41 -13.94 -24.61
CA THR A 404 15.66 -13.28 -24.19
C THR A 404 15.47 -11.78 -23.99
N LEU A 405 14.76 -11.12 -24.91
CA LEU A 405 14.33 -9.72 -24.78
C LEU A 405 13.51 -9.51 -23.50
N VAL A 406 12.52 -10.38 -23.27
CA VAL A 406 11.68 -10.37 -22.06
C VAL A 406 12.52 -10.53 -20.79
N ARG A 407 13.48 -11.46 -20.79
CA ARG A 407 14.37 -11.71 -19.65
C ARG A 407 15.23 -10.50 -19.32
N ALA A 408 15.69 -9.77 -20.34
CA ALA A 408 16.47 -8.54 -20.22
C ALA A 408 15.63 -7.28 -19.92
N TRP A 409 14.30 -7.40 -19.90
CA TRP A 409 13.39 -6.28 -19.67
C TRP A 409 13.46 -5.75 -18.22
N TRP A 410 13.88 -6.60 -17.28
CA TRP A 410 13.98 -6.27 -15.86
C TRP A 410 15.28 -5.53 -15.50
N PHE A 411 15.18 -4.39 -14.78
CA PHE A 411 16.34 -3.66 -14.23
C PHE A 411 16.06 -3.15 -12.82
N PRO A 412 16.79 -3.60 -11.79
CA PRO A 412 16.81 -2.94 -10.49
C PRO A 412 17.77 -1.75 -10.55
N ASN A 413 17.29 -0.53 -10.31
CA ASN A 413 18.17 0.61 -10.01
C ASN A 413 18.06 0.93 -8.53
N GLU A 414 19.18 1.02 -7.82
CA GLU A 414 19.27 1.06 -6.34
C GLU A 414 18.53 2.23 -5.68
N GLN A 415 18.06 3.22 -6.44
CA GLN A 415 17.34 4.38 -5.89
C GLN A 415 15.96 4.64 -6.53
N ASN A 416 15.55 3.89 -7.56
CA ASN A 416 14.20 3.95 -8.12
C ASN A 416 13.99 2.81 -9.13
N ILE A 417 13.01 1.95 -8.87
CA ILE A 417 12.66 0.89 -9.82
C ILE A 417 11.84 1.51 -10.97
N ILE A 418 12.53 1.93 -12.04
CA ILE A 418 11.85 2.35 -13.27
C ILE A 418 11.50 1.09 -14.06
N HIS A 419 10.30 0.55 -13.81
CA HIS A 419 9.75 -0.53 -14.63
C HIS A 419 9.21 0.04 -15.95
N LYS A 420 9.75 -0.42 -17.09
CA LYS A 420 9.11 -0.24 -18.40
C LYS A 420 7.85 -1.12 -18.44
N PRO A 421 6.66 -0.58 -18.70
CA PRO A 421 5.42 -1.35 -18.61
C PRO A 421 5.40 -2.50 -19.63
N VAL A 422 4.90 -3.65 -19.18
CA VAL A 422 4.66 -4.82 -20.02
C VAL A 422 3.19 -5.17 -20.00
N TYR A 423 2.62 -5.33 -21.18
CA TYR A 423 1.26 -5.80 -21.42
C TYR A 423 1.30 -7.15 -22.11
N PHE A 424 0.36 -8.03 -21.80
CA PHE A 424 0.22 -9.29 -22.52
C PHE A 424 -1.23 -9.66 -22.72
N ALA A 425 -1.54 -10.24 -23.89
CA ALA A 425 -2.87 -10.72 -24.25
C ALA A 425 -2.81 -12.25 -24.49
N PRO A 426 -3.18 -13.08 -23.50
CA PRO A 426 -3.19 -14.52 -23.66
C PRO A 426 -4.12 -14.99 -24.78
N ALA A 427 -3.71 -16.01 -25.52
CA ALA A 427 -4.54 -16.60 -26.57
C ALA A 427 -4.29 -18.11 -26.70
N MET A 428 -5.24 -18.91 -26.21
CA MET A 428 -5.16 -20.37 -26.19
C MET A 428 -6.55 -21.01 -26.15
N ASN A 429 -6.62 -22.33 -26.39
CA ASN A 429 -7.87 -23.06 -26.26
C ASN A 429 -8.40 -23.02 -24.81
N THR A 430 -9.72 -23.13 -24.63
CA THR A 430 -10.37 -23.06 -23.31
C THR A 430 -9.86 -24.11 -22.32
N LEU A 431 -9.57 -25.33 -22.77
CA LEU A 431 -8.99 -26.37 -21.90
C LEU A 431 -7.59 -26.00 -21.44
N MET A 432 -6.80 -25.35 -22.30
CA MET A 432 -5.48 -24.83 -21.93
C MET A 432 -5.60 -23.65 -20.95
N TRP A 433 -6.59 -22.77 -21.15
CA TRP A 433 -6.85 -21.64 -20.27
C TRP A 433 -7.27 -22.09 -18.86
N GLN A 434 -8.15 -23.10 -18.77
CA GLN A 434 -8.61 -23.68 -17.51
C GLN A 434 -7.56 -24.54 -16.81
N HIS A 435 -6.43 -24.82 -17.46
CA HIS A 435 -5.38 -25.65 -16.88
C HIS A 435 -4.75 -24.96 -15.64
N PRO A 436 -4.52 -25.69 -14.53
CA PRO A 436 -4.01 -25.09 -13.28
C PRO A 436 -2.67 -24.36 -13.46
N PHE A 437 -1.75 -24.90 -14.27
CA PHE A 437 -0.49 -24.21 -14.59
C PHE A 437 -0.68 -22.86 -15.29
N THR A 438 -1.74 -22.69 -16.09
CA THR A 438 -2.01 -21.39 -16.73
C THR A 438 -2.32 -20.34 -15.68
N HIS A 439 -3.12 -20.68 -14.67
CA HIS A 439 -3.42 -19.79 -13.56
C HIS A 439 -2.16 -19.42 -12.76
N GLU A 440 -1.34 -20.42 -12.40
CA GLU A 440 -0.07 -20.22 -11.67
C GLU A 440 0.92 -19.33 -12.45
N GLN A 441 1.00 -19.51 -13.76
CA GLN A 441 1.88 -18.71 -14.61
C GLN A 441 1.41 -17.26 -14.72
N ILE A 442 0.10 -17.03 -14.89
CA ILE A 442 -0.48 -15.68 -14.90
C ILE A 442 -0.24 -14.99 -13.56
N GLU A 443 -0.44 -15.68 -12.43
CA GLU A 443 -0.16 -15.14 -11.10
C GLU A 443 1.31 -14.74 -10.95
N ARG A 444 2.26 -15.50 -11.52
CA ARG A 444 3.67 -15.08 -11.54
C ARG A 444 3.91 -13.83 -12.38
N LEU A 445 3.34 -13.74 -13.58
CA LEU A 445 3.53 -12.58 -14.45
C LEU A 445 2.92 -11.32 -13.83
N VAL A 446 1.72 -11.40 -13.26
CA VAL A 446 1.02 -10.26 -12.65
C VAL A 446 1.57 -9.95 -11.25
N GLY A 447 1.71 -10.95 -10.40
CA GLY A 447 2.08 -10.78 -8.99
C GLY A 447 3.56 -10.50 -8.77
N ARG A 448 4.46 -11.17 -9.50
CA ARG A 448 5.92 -11.01 -9.32
C ARG A 448 6.54 -10.03 -10.31
N LEU A 449 6.12 -10.06 -11.57
CA LEU A 449 6.70 -9.19 -12.60
C LEU A 449 5.91 -7.89 -12.80
N HIS A 450 4.73 -7.77 -12.19
CA HIS A 450 3.83 -6.61 -12.31
C HIS A 450 3.42 -6.32 -13.76
N TRP A 451 3.32 -7.37 -14.59
CA TRP A 451 2.83 -7.26 -15.95
C TRP A 451 1.31 -7.06 -15.95
N LYS A 452 0.81 -6.31 -16.92
CA LYS A 452 -0.61 -6.03 -17.09
C LYS A 452 -1.23 -7.04 -18.04
N CYS A 453 -2.11 -7.89 -17.50
CA CYS A 453 -2.89 -8.85 -18.29
C CYS A 453 -4.01 -8.11 -19.03
N ILE A 454 -4.20 -8.42 -20.30
CA ILE A 454 -5.38 -8.06 -21.10
C ILE A 454 -6.17 -9.35 -21.28
N ASP A 455 -7.23 -9.50 -20.49
CA ASP A 455 -7.92 -10.77 -20.32
C ASP A 455 -8.52 -11.31 -21.63
N PRO A 456 -8.47 -12.64 -21.85
CA PRO A 456 -9.08 -13.24 -23.03
C PRO A 456 -10.61 -13.14 -22.97
N VAL A 457 -11.23 -13.17 -24.15
CA VAL A 457 -12.69 -13.10 -24.33
C VAL A 457 -13.29 -14.49 -24.53
N GLN A 458 -14.57 -14.63 -24.19
CA GLN A 458 -15.35 -15.81 -24.49
C GLN A 458 -15.87 -15.74 -25.93
N LYS A 459 -15.44 -16.67 -26.79
CA LYS A 459 -15.88 -16.78 -28.18
C LYS A 459 -15.93 -18.24 -28.63
N THR A 460 -16.59 -18.49 -29.76
CA THR A 460 -16.47 -19.75 -30.49
C THR A 460 -15.05 -19.84 -31.05
N LEU A 461 -14.28 -20.79 -30.53
CA LEU A 461 -12.92 -21.06 -30.95
C LEU A 461 -12.91 -21.84 -32.28
N ILE A 462 -11.73 -21.95 -32.89
CA ILE A 462 -11.55 -22.67 -34.17
C ILE A 462 -11.94 -24.15 -34.07
N CYS A 463 -11.87 -24.75 -32.88
CA CYS A 463 -12.35 -26.10 -32.62
C CYS A 463 -13.88 -26.24 -32.58
N GLY A 464 -14.63 -25.15 -32.71
CA GLY A 464 -16.10 -25.13 -32.68
C GLY A 464 -16.72 -24.97 -31.29
N GLU A 465 -15.92 -25.08 -30.22
CA GLU A 465 -16.38 -24.91 -28.84
C GLU A 465 -16.43 -23.43 -28.43
N THR A 466 -17.45 -23.06 -27.66
CA THR A 466 -17.58 -21.70 -27.11
C THR A 466 -17.03 -21.66 -25.68
N GLY A 467 -15.97 -20.88 -25.47
CA GLY A 467 -15.31 -20.81 -24.17
C GLY A 467 -14.33 -19.65 -24.06
N ILE A 468 -13.82 -19.43 -22.84
CA ILE A 468 -12.83 -18.38 -22.54
C ILE A 468 -11.46 -18.83 -23.06
N GLY A 469 -10.68 -17.93 -23.65
CA GLY A 469 -9.32 -18.22 -24.11
C GLY A 469 -8.96 -17.56 -25.44
N ALA A 470 -9.95 -17.01 -26.16
CA ALA A 470 -9.67 -16.21 -27.35
C ALA A 470 -8.99 -14.90 -26.96
N MET A 471 -7.99 -14.47 -27.75
CA MET A 471 -7.32 -13.19 -27.53
C MET A 471 -8.35 -12.06 -27.46
N ALA A 472 -8.13 -11.10 -26.56
CA ALA A 472 -8.89 -9.85 -26.50
C ALA A 472 -9.02 -9.20 -27.88
N GLU A 473 -10.10 -8.45 -28.10
CA GLU A 473 -10.26 -7.75 -29.37
C GLU A 473 -9.21 -6.67 -29.55
N VAL A 474 -8.84 -6.43 -30.81
CA VAL A 474 -7.80 -5.46 -31.16
C VAL A 474 -8.11 -4.08 -30.58
N SER A 475 -9.39 -3.67 -30.59
CA SER A 475 -9.84 -2.41 -29.98
C SER A 475 -9.58 -2.35 -28.48
N ASP A 476 -9.76 -3.45 -27.76
CA ASP A 476 -9.63 -3.50 -26.31
C ASP A 476 -8.16 -3.43 -25.90
N ILE A 477 -7.29 -4.15 -26.63
CA ILE A 477 -5.84 -4.09 -26.48
C ILE A 477 -5.35 -2.64 -26.68
N VAL A 478 -5.80 -2.02 -27.75
CA VAL A 478 -5.45 -0.65 -28.11
C VAL A 478 -5.96 0.37 -27.08
N ASN A 479 -7.20 0.22 -26.61
CA ASN A 479 -7.77 1.09 -25.59
C ASN A 479 -7.01 1.01 -24.26
N CYS A 480 -6.55 -0.19 -23.87
CA CYS A 480 -5.74 -0.40 -22.68
C CYS A 480 -4.42 0.38 -22.77
N LEU A 481 -3.76 0.35 -23.92
CA LEU A 481 -2.51 1.09 -24.16
C LEU A 481 -2.73 2.61 -24.27
N LYS A 482 -3.85 3.05 -24.84
CA LYS A 482 -4.22 4.46 -24.92
C LYS A 482 -4.38 5.11 -23.54
N GLN A 483 -4.92 4.38 -22.57
CA GLN A 483 -5.00 4.85 -21.19
C GLN A 483 -3.60 5.05 -20.58
N GLU A 484 -2.61 4.26 -20.96
CA GLU A 484 -1.23 4.40 -20.48
C GLU A 484 -0.54 5.64 -21.05
N LEU A 485 -0.78 5.96 -22.32
CA LEU A 485 -0.34 7.24 -22.91
C LEU A 485 -0.93 8.42 -22.12
N ASN A 486 -2.22 8.36 -21.80
CA ASN A 486 -2.92 9.43 -21.07
C ASN A 486 -2.47 9.58 -19.61
N LYS A 487 -2.16 8.48 -18.90
CA LYS A 487 -1.60 8.54 -17.53
C LYS A 487 -0.23 9.22 -17.48
N ASN A 488 0.49 9.22 -18.60
CA ASN A 488 1.76 9.91 -18.74
C ASN A 488 1.61 11.35 -19.24
N LEU A 489 0.41 11.85 -19.55
CA LEU A 489 0.19 13.25 -19.97
C LEU A 489 -0.18 14.19 -18.81
N PHE A 490 -0.60 13.64 -17.68
CA PHE A 490 -0.79 14.33 -16.39
C PHE A 490 0.36 13.96 -15.43
#